data_AF-A0A1Y3XZ11-F1
#
_entry.id   AF-A0A1Y3XZ11-F1
#
_cell.length_a   1.000
_cell.length_b   1.000
_cell.length_c   1.000
_cell.angle_alpha   90.00
_cell.angle_beta   90.00
_cell.angle_gamma   90.00
#
_symmetry.space_group_name_H-M   'P 1'
#
loop_
_entity.id
_entity.type
_entity.pdbx_description
1 polymer ?
#
loop_
_entity_poly.entity_id
_entity_poly.type
_entity_poly.pdbx_seq_one_letter_code
_entity_poly.pdbx_strand_id
1 'polypeptide(L)'
;MKPHDLPCCIVEDLLPNYIEHLTSQDSDEKIKSHLNHCEHCQKKLLQLQAPIQPVGEPSLNTDAAAVAFFRKAKRKTLWQIWCSVGITLLVCALTVYAVILHQLPFHFTVENLYRLSDGSIYFELQAVAPESNISSISYHDGFGHNDSDYSIHMGYSLYTLLQAKSGAKDTEKRYAFTIPTEIVNQISSSGQLVYRQSQETLVIWDGECTLPAAPESIELQASATASPFSVIG
;
A
#
# COMPACT_ATOMS: atom_id res chain seq x y z
N MET A 1 -11.60 90.06 45.47
CA MET A 1 -12.16 88.99 44.62
C MET A 1 -12.65 89.59 43.32
N LYS A 2 -12.15 89.13 42.17
CA LYS A 2 -12.87 89.30 40.90
C LYS A 2 -13.73 88.05 40.71
N PRO A 3 -15.05 88.20 40.56
CA PRO A 3 -15.93 87.07 40.35
C PRO A 3 -15.78 86.62 38.90
N HIS A 4 -15.86 85.31 38.66
CA HIS A 4 -15.91 84.67 37.34
C HIS A 4 -14.57 84.40 36.63
N ASP A 5 -13.66 83.68 37.30
CA ASP A 5 -12.70 82.84 36.58
C ASP A 5 -12.83 81.40 37.09
N LEU A 6 -13.12 80.44 36.20
CA LEU A 6 -13.23 79.04 36.61
C LEU A 6 -11.84 78.51 36.98
N PRO A 7 -11.72 77.67 38.00
CA PRO A 7 -10.45 77.00 38.28
C PRO A 7 -10.11 76.03 37.14
N CYS A 8 -8.84 75.95 36.75
CA CYS A 8 -8.39 75.15 35.61
C CYS A 8 -8.83 73.67 35.69
N CYS A 9 -8.87 73.08 36.89
CA CYS A 9 -9.32 71.70 37.07
C CYS A 9 -10.76 71.48 36.57
N ILE A 10 -11.66 72.42 36.84
CA ILE A 10 -13.06 72.33 36.39
C ILE A 10 -13.13 72.53 34.87
N VAL A 11 -12.32 73.43 34.31
CA VAL A 11 -12.28 73.64 32.85
C VAL A 11 -11.80 72.38 32.16
N GLU A 12 -10.74 71.75 32.65
CA GLU A 12 -10.19 70.51 32.08
C GLU A 12 -11.16 69.35 32.09
N ASP A 13 -11.93 69.16 33.16
CA ASP A 13 -12.96 68.13 33.26
C ASP A 13 -14.12 68.38 32.28
N LEU A 14 -14.41 69.66 31.98
CA LEU A 14 -15.47 70.06 31.06
C LEU A 14 -15.01 70.16 29.60
N LEU A 15 -13.70 70.15 29.31
CA LEU A 15 -13.16 70.27 27.95
C LEU A 15 -13.69 69.21 26.97
N PRO A 16 -13.79 67.91 27.32
CA PRO A 16 -14.35 66.91 26.43
C PRO A 16 -15.80 67.22 26.05
N ASN A 17 -16.63 67.56 27.04
CA ASN A 17 -18.04 67.93 26.83
C ASN A 17 -18.18 69.23 26.01
N TYR A 18 -17.27 70.18 26.20
CA TYR A 18 -17.22 71.43 25.44
C TYR A 18 -16.88 71.19 23.95
N ILE A 19 -15.95 70.28 23.64
CA ILE A 19 -15.61 69.89 22.26
C ILE A 19 -16.80 69.18 21.58
N GLU A 20 -17.56 68.40 22.34
CA GLU A 20 -18.77 67.71 21.86
C GLU A 20 -20.03 68.61 21.84
N HIS A 21 -19.90 69.90 22.20
CA HIS A 21 -21.01 70.85 22.31
C HIS A 21 -22.15 70.40 23.25
N LEU A 22 -21.80 69.69 24.33
CA LEU A 22 -22.72 69.17 25.35
C LEU A 22 -22.78 70.06 26.61
N THR A 23 -22.18 71.24 26.56
CA THR A 23 -22.18 72.24 27.63
C THR A 23 -23.30 73.28 27.42
N SER A 24 -23.80 73.87 28.51
CA SER A 24 -24.80 74.95 28.43
C SER A 24 -24.15 76.26 27.97
N GLN A 25 -24.94 77.15 27.37
CA GLN A 25 -24.46 78.44 26.85
C GLN A 25 -23.76 79.31 27.92
N ASP A 26 -24.26 79.31 29.16
CA ASP A 26 -23.62 80.03 30.29
C ASP A 26 -22.28 79.39 30.70
N SER A 27 -22.12 78.08 30.52
CA SER A 27 -20.84 77.39 30.78
C SER A 27 -19.83 77.65 29.66
N ASP A 28 -20.30 77.67 28.41
CA ASP A 28 -19.48 77.94 27.23
C ASP A 28 -18.80 79.31 27.26
N GLU A 29 -19.55 80.35 27.62
CA GLU A 29 -19.01 81.72 27.70
C GLU A 29 -17.88 81.81 28.74
N LYS A 30 -18.04 81.11 29.87
CA LYS A 30 -17.06 81.11 30.94
C LYS A 30 -15.83 80.26 30.59
N ILE A 31 -16.00 79.12 29.92
CA ILE A 31 -14.91 78.29 29.41
C ILE A 31 -14.11 79.06 28.34
N LYS A 32 -14.78 79.76 27.40
CA LYS A 32 -14.12 80.61 26.39
C LYS A 32 -13.31 81.74 27.02
N SER A 33 -13.88 82.41 28.03
CA SER A 33 -13.17 83.47 28.77
C SER A 33 -11.88 82.94 29.42
N HIS A 34 -11.93 81.74 30.02
CA HIS A 34 -10.77 81.10 30.63
C HIS A 34 -9.72 80.67 29.60
N LEU A 35 -10.14 80.07 28.49
CA LEU A 35 -9.24 79.65 27.40
C LEU A 35 -8.47 80.81 26.76
N ASN A 36 -9.06 82.02 26.73
CA ASN A 36 -8.39 83.23 26.24
C ASN A 36 -7.23 83.70 27.13
N HIS A 37 -7.23 83.34 28.42
CA HIS A 37 -6.25 83.81 29.40
C HIS A 37 -5.35 82.69 29.96
N CYS A 38 -5.62 81.42 29.64
CA CYS A 38 -4.91 80.26 30.17
C CYS A 38 -4.31 79.38 29.06
N GLU A 39 -3.00 79.51 28.83
CA GLU A 39 -2.26 78.71 27.84
C GLU A 39 -2.28 77.21 28.13
N HIS A 40 -2.39 76.82 29.41
CA HIS A 40 -2.42 75.41 29.82
C HIS A 40 -3.66 74.69 29.28
N CYS A 41 -4.84 75.28 29.52
CA CYS A 41 -6.11 74.73 29.05
C CYS A 41 -6.22 74.78 27.52
N GLN A 42 -5.62 75.79 26.87
CA GLN A 42 -5.56 75.87 25.41
C GLN A 42 -4.75 74.72 24.80
N LYS A 43 -3.60 74.36 25.38
CA LYS A 43 -2.79 73.21 24.92
C LYS A 43 -3.54 71.88 25.08
N LYS A 44 -4.27 71.69 26.18
CA LYS A 44 -5.10 70.50 26.39
C LYS A 44 -6.25 70.40 25.38
N LEU A 45 -6.91 71.52 25.08
CA LEU A 45 -7.95 71.56 24.05
C LEU A 45 -7.39 71.13 22.68
N LEU A 46 -6.20 71.61 22.30
CA LEU A 46 -5.54 71.19 21.05
C LEU A 46 -5.15 69.72 21.03
N GLN A 47 -4.73 69.15 22.17
CA GLN A 47 -4.43 67.71 22.27
C GLN A 47 -5.69 66.85 22.13
N LEU A 48 -6.82 67.31 22.68
CA LEU A 48 -8.10 66.62 22.58
C LEU A 48 -8.74 66.77 21.19
N GLN A 49 -8.52 67.88 20.51
CA GLN A 49 -8.97 68.12 19.14
C GLN A 49 -8.04 67.51 18.07
N ALA A 50 -6.85 67.06 18.46
CA ALA A 50 -5.95 66.38 17.54
C ALA A 50 -6.63 65.10 17.03
N PRO A 51 -6.77 64.90 15.71
CA PRO A 51 -7.31 63.68 15.15
C PRO A 51 -6.54 62.48 15.71
N ILE A 52 -7.26 61.55 16.35
CA ILE A 52 -6.72 60.26 16.73
C ILE A 52 -6.21 59.62 15.43
N GLN A 53 -4.90 59.57 15.25
CA GLN A 53 -4.32 58.81 14.15
C GLN A 53 -4.79 57.37 14.34
N PRO A 54 -5.47 56.76 13.35
CA PRO A 54 -5.82 55.36 13.47
C PRO A 54 -4.51 54.60 13.62
N VAL A 55 -4.37 53.91 14.76
CA VAL A 55 -3.32 52.91 14.95
C VAL A 55 -3.42 51.98 13.74
N GLY A 56 -2.39 52.03 12.90
CA GLY A 56 -2.37 51.38 11.60
C GLY A 56 -2.84 49.93 11.72
N GLU A 57 -3.75 49.57 10.83
CA GLU A 57 -4.20 48.19 10.65
C GLU A 57 -2.98 47.25 10.65
N PRO A 58 -3.03 46.11 11.37
CA PRO A 58 -1.94 45.14 11.32
C PRO A 58 -1.77 44.69 9.86
N SER A 59 -0.61 45.00 9.30
CA SER A 59 -0.30 44.73 7.90
C SER A 59 -0.53 43.26 7.54
N LEU A 60 -1.41 43.02 6.56
CA LEU A 60 -1.72 41.74 5.89
C LEU A 60 -0.51 40.91 5.43
N ASN A 61 0.69 41.49 5.41
CA ASN A 61 1.93 40.81 5.03
C ASN A 61 2.42 39.77 6.06
N THR A 62 2.04 39.91 7.33
CA THR A 62 2.54 39.04 8.41
C THR A 62 1.84 37.66 8.40
N ASP A 63 0.55 37.62 8.07
CA ASP A 63 -0.23 36.38 7.99
C ASP A 63 0.15 35.54 6.77
N ALA A 64 0.41 36.16 5.62
CA ALA A 64 0.85 35.43 4.42
C ALA A 64 2.22 34.75 4.63
N ALA A 65 3.14 35.41 5.33
CA ALA A 65 4.45 34.86 5.67
C ALA A 65 4.36 33.72 6.69
N ALA A 66 3.51 33.86 7.73
CA ALA A 66 3.25 32.81 8.71
C ALA A 66 2.64 31.57 8.04
N VAL A 67 1.60 31.74 7.21
CA VAL A 67 0.95 30.65 6.48
C VAL A 67 1.92 29.98 5.48
N ALA A 68 2.79 30.75 4.82
CA ALA A 68 3.82 30.19 3.95
C ALA A 68 4.86 29.35 4.71
N PHE A 69 5.20 29.74 5.94
CA PHE A 69 6.12 29.00 6.80
C PHE A 69 5.51 27.67 7.28
N PHE A 70 4.25 27.68 7.73
CA PHE A 70 3.53 26.46 8.11
C PHE A 70 3.33 25.51 6.92
N ARG A 71 3.07 26.04 5.72
CA ARG A 71 2.96 25.25 4.49
C ARG A 71 4.28 24.60 4.09
N LYS A 72 5.41 25.28 4.31
CA LYS A 72 6.76 24.73 4.04
C LYS A 72 7.11 23.59 5.01
N ALA A 73 6.77 23.73 6.29
CA ALA A 73 7.02 22.70 7.30
C ALA A 73 6.22 21.41 7.02
N LYS A 74 4.91 21.53 6.75
CA LYS A 74 4.07 20.35 6.44
C LYS A 74 4.46 19.63 5.15
N ARG A 75 4.94 20.35 4.12
CA ARG A 75 5.40 19.72 2.87
C ARG A 75 6.62 18.84 3.08
N LYS A 76 7.58 19.21 3.94
CA LYS A 76 8.74 18.38 4.24
C LYS A 76 8.34 17.07 4.92
N THR A 77 7.47 17.14 5.92
CA THR A 77 7.00 15.94 6.65
C THR A 77 6.15 15.04 5.75
N LEU A 78 5.25 15.61 4.93
CA LEU A 78 4.48 14.84 3.96
C LEU A 78 5.39 14.17 2.92
N TRP A 79 6.39 14.88 2.41
CA TRP A 79 7.35 14.31 1.46
C TRP A 79 8.16 13.17 2.07
N GLN A 80 8.56 13.28 3.34
CA GLN A 80 9.19 12.18 4.09
C GLN A 80 8.27 10.97 4.25
N ILE A 81 6.98 11.18 4.54
CA ILE A 81 5.99 10.10 4.64
C ILE A 81 5.82 9.42 3.27
N TRP A 82 5.66 10.19 2.19
CA TRP A 82 5.56 9.65 0.83
C TRP A 82 6.82 8.89 0.41
N CYS A 83 8.01 9.37 0.76
CA CYS A 83 9.25 8.65 0.56
C CYS A 83 9.28 7.33 1.35
N SER A 84 8.87 7.32 2.62
CA SER A 84 8.83 6.08 3.41
C SER A 84 7.82 5.07 2.85
N VAL A 85 6.64 5.52 2.42
CA VAL A 85 5.63 4.65 1.82
C VAL A 85 6.13 4.10 0.49
N GLY A 86 6.77 4.94 -0.33
CA GLY A 86 7.36 4.52 -1.61
C GLY A 86 8.47 3.49 -1.42
N ILE A 87 9.36 3.69 -0.45
CA ILE A 87 10.44 2.73 -0.14
C ILE A 87 9.85 1.42 0.34
N THR A 88 8.89 1.44 1.27
CA THR A 88 8.24 0.21 1.77
C THR A 88 7.54 -0.54 0.64
N LEU A 89 6.80 0.16 -0.23
CA LEU A 89 6.13 -0.46 -1.37
C LEU A 89 7.14 -1.09 -2.33
N LEU A 90 8.26 -0.41 -2.60
CA LEU A 90 9.31 -0.89 -3.48
C LEU A 90 10.00 -2.13 -2.89
N VAL A 91 10.29 -2.15 -1.59
CA VAL A 91 10.83 -3.33 -0.90
C VAL A 91 9.83 -4.49 -0.98
N CYS A 92 8.55 -4.27 -0.71
CA CYS A 92 7.52 -5.30 -0.84
C CYS A 92 7.39 -5.82 -2.28
N ALA A 93 7.47 -4.95 -3.28
CA ALA A 93 7.43 -5.36 -4.68
C ALA A 93 8.66 -6.19 -5.05
N LEU A 94 9.86 -5.80 -4.59
CA LEU A 94 11.09 -6.55 -4.80
C LEU A 94 11.09 -7.89 -4.09
N THR A 95 10.56 -7.99 -2.87
CA THR A 95 10.47 -9.27 -2.16
C THR A 95 9.47 -10.20 -2.83
N VAL A 96 8.29 -9.71 -3.22
CA VAL A 96 7.31 -10.49 -3.99
C VAL A 96 7.91 -10.94 -5.32
N TYR A 97 8.59 -10.05 -6.04
CA TYR A 97 9.27 -10.38 -7.29
C TYR A 97 10.36 -11.44 -7.09
N ALA A 98 11.19 -11.30 -6.04
CA ALA A 98 12.20 -12.28 -5.70
C ALA A 98 11.59 -13.63 -5.31
N VAL A 99 10.50 -13.65 -4.55
CA VAL A 99 9.76 -14.90 -4.24
C VAL A 99 9.24 -15.55 -5.52
N ILE A 100 8.63 -14.78 -6.43
CA ILE A 100 8.13 -15.29 -7.71
C ILE A 100 9.28 -15.83 -8.57
N LEU A 101 10.44 -15.18 -8.60
CA LEU A 101 11.61 -15.67 -9.33
C LEU A 101 12.23 -16.90 -8.67
N HIS A 102 12.24 -16.99 -7.34
CA HIS A 102 12.70 -18.16 -6.60
C HIS A 102 11.75 -19.36 -6.71
N GLN A 103 10.52 -19.19 -7.21
CA GLN A 103 9.63 -20.30 -7.58
C GLN A 103 10.07 -21.01 -8.88
N LEU A 104 11.20 -20.63 -9.49
CA LEU A 104 11.77 -21.26 -10.68
C LEU A 104 13.16 -21.82 -10.35
N PRO A 105 13.51 -23.08 -10.67
CA PRO A 105 12.79 -24.12 -11.42
C PRO A 105 12.52 -25.39 -10.56
N PHE A 106 11.31 -25.93 -10.58
CA PHE A 106 11.11 -27.31 -10.13
C PHE A 106 11.52 -28.23 -11.27
N HIS A 107 12.81 -28.56 -11.30
CA HIS A 107 13.27 -29.68 -12.11
C HIS A 107 12.69 -30.95 -11.51
N PHE A 108 11.77 -31.56 -12.24
CA PHE A 108 11.30 -32.91 -11.98
C PHE A 108 12.00 -33.89 -12.91
N THR A 109 12.32 -35.06 -12.38
CA THR A 109 12.65 -36.23 -13.19
C THR A 109 11.46 -37.16 -13.22
N VAL A 110 11.22 -37.75 -14.39
CA VAL A 110 10.20 -38.79 -14.54
C VAL A 110 10.82 -40.11 -14.12
N GLU A 111 10.20 -40.76 -13.14
CA GLU A 111 10.51 -42.12 -12.72
C GLU A 111 9.30 -43.03 -12.91
N ASN A 112 9.53 -44.35 -12.91
CA ASN A 112 8.47 -45.37 -12.87
C ASN A 112 7.37 -45.16 -13.93
N LEU A 113 7.77 -44.87 -15.17
CA LEU A 113 6.86 -44.70 -16.31
C LEU A 113 6.43 -46.07 -16.87
N TYR A 114 5.16 -46.41 -16.69
CA TYR A 114 4.59 -47.71 -17.08
C TYR A 114 3.23 -47.57 -17.76
N ARG A 115 2.87 -48.59 -18.52
CA ARG A 115 1.51 -48.81 -19.01
C ARG A 115 0.81 -49.86 -18.14
N LEU A 116 -0.36 -49.51 -17.63
CA LEU A 116 -1.20 -50.40 -16.84
C LEU A 116 -1.98 -51.37 -17.73
N SER A 117 -2.45 -52.45 -17.11
CA SER A 117 -3.27 -53.49 -17.72
C SER A 117 -4.60 -52.98 -18.34
N ASP A 118 -5.15 -51.88 -17.81
CA ASP A 118 -6.35 -51.20 -18.32
C ASP A 118 -6.07 -50.23 -19.50
N GLY A 119 -4.79 -50.04 -19.85
CA GLY A 119 -4.34 -49.13 -20.89
C GLY A 119 -4.02 -47.71 -20.40
N SER A 120 -4.21 -47.41 -19.12
CA SER A 120 -3.82 -46.15 -18.48
C SER A 120 -2.28 -46.03 -18.38
N ILE A 121 -1.78 -44.80 -18.26
CA ILE A 121 -0.34 -44.53 -18.06
C ILE A 121 -0.11 -44.12 -16.61
N TYR A 122 0.88 -44.74 -15.97
CA TYR A 122 1.35 -44.37 -14.65
C TYR A 122 2.77 -43.82 -14.72
N PHE A 123 3.04 -42.77 -13.95
CA PHE A 123 4.38 -42.23 -13.78
C PHE A 123 4.51 -41.52 -12.44
N GLU A 124 5.75 -41.39 -11.99
CA GLU A 124 6.11 -40.64 -10.80
C GLU A 124 6.98 -39.43 -11.20
N LEU A 125 6.69 -38.27 -10.63
CA LEU A 125 7.57 -37.10 -10.72
C LEU A 125 8.32 -36.95 -9.40
N GLN A 126 9.65 -36.94 -9.49
CA GLN A 126 10.53 -36.73 -8.34
C GLN A 126 11.24 -35.38 -8.46
N ALA A 127 11.20 -34.58 -7.40
CA ALA A 127 11.88 -33.29 -7.38
C ALA A 127 13.41 -33.49 -7.29
N VAL A 128 14.15 -32.83 -8.18
CA VAL A 128 15.63 -32.92 -8.25
C VAL A 128 16.32 -32.16 -7.11
N ALA A 129 15.59 -31.29 -6.39
CA ALA A 129 16.11 -30.50 -5.27
C ALA A 129 15.34 -30.82 -3.97
N PRO A 130 15.99 -30.75 -2.79
CA PRO A 130 15.38 -31.05 -1.50
C PRO A 130 14.17 -30.15 -1.22
N GLU A 131 12.99 -30.74 -1.18
CA GLU A 131 11.71 -30.08 -0.91
C GLU A 131 11.51 -29.83 0.59
N SER A 132 12.41 -29.04 1.19
CA SER A 132 12.20 -28.61 2.57
C SER A 132 10.98 -27.69 2.63
N ASN A 133 9.90 -28.16 3.26
CA ASN A 133 8.74 -27.39 3.74
C ASN A 133 7.55 -27.16 2.79
N ILE A 134 7.35 -27.99 1.78
CA ILE A 134 6.12 -27.97 0.98
C ILE A 134 5.01 -28.76 1.70
N SER A 135 3.91 -28.11 2.12
CA SER A 135 2.80 -28.80 2.79
C SER A 135 1.62 -29.15 1.86
N SER A 136 1.45 -28.41 0.76
CA SER A 136 0.42 -28.72 -0.23
C SER A 136 0.81 -28.21 -1.61
N ILE A 137 0.56 -29.02 -2.63
CA ILE A 137 0.69 -28.67 -4.03
C ILE A 137 -0.71 -28.71 -4.66
N SER A 138 -0.98 -27.72 -5.50
CA SER A 138 -2.10 -27.76 -6.44
C SER A 138 -1.61 -28.32 -7.76
N TYR A 139 -2.38 -29.21 -8.37
CA TYR A 139 -2.17 -29.62 -9.75
C TYR A 139 -3.42 -29.30 -10.59
N HIS A 140 -3.19 -29.04 -11.87
CA HIS A 140 -4.23 -28.93 -12.88
C HIS A 140 -3.70 -29.54 -14.18
N ASP A 141 -4.56 -30.27 -14.85
CA ASP A 141 -4.26 -31.04 -16.04
C ASP A 141 -5.32 -30.78 -17.12
N GLY A 142 -4.91 -30.87 -18.38
CA GLY A 142 -5.82 -30.64 -19.49
C GLY A 142 -5.12 -30.61 -20.85
N PHE A 143 -5.92 -30.68 -21.90
CA PHE A 143 -5.45 -30.54 -23.26
C PHE A 143 -5.02 -29.10 -23.56
N GLY A 144 -3.92 -28.98 -24.29
CA GLY A 144 -3.43 -27.71 -24.80
C GLY A 144 -4.36 -27.12 -25.87
N HIS A 145 -4.05 -25.91 -26.31
CA HIS A 145 -4.88 -25.16 -27.25
C HIS A 145 -5.13 -25.87 -28.60
N ASN A 146 -4.24 -26.79 -28.99
CA ASN A 146 -4.34 -27.57 -30.23
C ASN A 146 -4.99 -28.94 -30.05
N ASP A 147 -5.45 -29.29 -28.83
CA ASP A 147 -6.06 -30.57 -28.45
C ASP A 147 -5.20 -31.82 -28.71
N SER A 148 -3.94 -31.65 -29.10
CA SER A 148 -2.98 -32.73 -29.31
C SER A 148 -2.27 -33.08 -28.00
N ASP A 149 -1.73 -32.08 -27.32
CA ASP A 149 -0.85 -32.29 -26.17
C ASP A 149 -1.66 -32.26 -24.87
N TYR A 150 -1.42 -33.22 -24.00
CA TYR A 150 -1.95 -33.19 -22.65
C TYR A 150 -0.90 -32.62 -21.71
N SER A 151 -1.25 -31.53 -21.04
CA SER A 151 -0.34 -30.77 -20.19
C SER A 151 -0.71 -30.91 -18.71
N ILE A 152 0.30 -31.15 -17.89
CA ILE A 152 0.19 -31.18 -16.44
C ILE A 152 0.93 -29.98 -15.88
N HIS A 153 0.25 -29.25 -14.99
CA HIS A 153 0.77 -28.10 -14.29
C HIS A 153 0.69 -28.34 -12.79
N MET A 154 1.80 -28.13 -12.09
CA MET A 154 1.84 -28.17 -10.62
C MET A 154 2.35 -26.83 -10.09
N GLY A 155 1.78 -26.40 -8.97
CA GLY A 155 2.15 -25.15 -8.31
C GLY A 155 1.91 -25.18 -6.82
N TYR A 156 2.59 -24.27 -6.12
CA TYR A 156 2.44 -24.06 -4.69
C TYR A 156 1.39 -23.00 -4.43
N SER A 157 0.58 -23.18 -3.39
CA SER A 157 -0.17 -22.03 -2.87
C SER A 157 0.82 -21.08 -2.18
N LEU A 158 0.70 -19.77 -2.41
CA LEU A 158 1.54 -18.76 -1.71
C LEU A 158 1.49 -18.92 -0.18
N TYR A 159 0.38 -19.44 0.35
CA TYR A 159 0.17 -19.74 1.76
C TYR A 159 1.10 -20.85 2.29
N THR A 160 1.47 -21.82 1.46
CA THR A 160 2.39 -22.92 1.86
C THR A 160 3.82 -22.44 2.06
N LEU A 161 4.26 -21.48 1.25
CA LEU A 161 5.60 -20.88 1.37
C LEU A 161 5.75 -20.09 2.67
N LEU A 162 4.69 -19.41 3.10
CA LEU A 162 4.65 -18.62 4.33
C LEU A 162 4.60 -19.50 5.60
N GLN A 163 4.03 -20.70 5.49
CA GLN A 163 3.92 -21.65 6.60
C GLN A 163 5.07 -22.67 6.64
N ALA A 164 6.12 -22.47 5.85
CA ALA A 164 7.29 -23.35 5.83
C ALA A 164 7.89 -23.46 7.25
N LYS A 165 7.48 -24.48 8.01
CA LYS A 165 7.99 -24.76 9.36
C LYS A 165 9.36 -25.39 9.20
N SER A 166 10.40 -24.67 9.62
CA SER A 166 11.80 -25.08 9.65
C SER A 166 12.07 -26.33 10.51
N GLY A 167 11.59 -27.49 10.07
CA GLY A 167 11.69 -28.74 10.83
C GLY A 167 11.09 -29.98 10.17
N ALA A 168 10.57 -29.89 8.94
CA ALA A 168 10.23 -31.10 8.18
C ALA A 168 11.52 -31.79 7.73
N LYS A 169 11.70 -33.06 8.11
CA LYS A 169 12.78 -33.90 7.58
C LYS A 169 12.69 -33.92 6.05
N ASP A 170 13.85 -33.88 5.40
CA ASP A 170 14.02 -34.10 3.96
C ASP A 170 13.48 -35.49 3.61
N THR A 171 12.19 -35.57 3.35
CA THR A 171 11.54 -36.75 2.77
C THR A 171 11.47 -36.49 1.29
N GLU A 172 12.14 -37.35 0.51
CA GLU A 172 12.13 -37.36 -0.93
C GLU A 172 10.69 -37.63 -1.42
N LYS A 173 9.93 -36.55 -1.63
CA LYS A 173 8.54 -36.66 -2.07
C LYS A 173 8.51 -37.06 -3.53
N ARG A 174 7.71 -38.08 -3.82
CA ARG A 174 7.38 -38.50 -5.18
C ARG A 174 5.91 -38.23 -5.43
N TYR A 175 5.61 -37.75 -6.62
CA TYR A 175 4.28 -37.36 -7.05
C TYR A 175 3.79 -38.37 -8.07
N ALA A 176 2.89 -39.26 -7.68
CA ALA A 176 2.37 -40.30 -8.55
C ALA A 176 1.11 -39.84 -9.27
N PHE A 177 1.07 -40.14 -10.57
CA PHE A 177 -0.02 -39.80 -11.47
C PHE A 177 -0.51 -41.04 -12.21
N THR A 178 -1.82 -41.11 -12.43
CA THR A 178 -2.46 -42.10 -13.29
C THR A 178 -3.32 -41.39 -14.32
N ILE A 179 -2.93 -41.50 -15.59
CA ILE A 179 -3.66 -40.90 -16.72
C ILE A 179 -4.59 -41.95 -17.31
N PRO A 180 -5.92 -41.73 -17.26
CA PRO A 180 -6.91 -42.66 -17.79
C PRO A 180 -6.72 -42.95 -19.28
N THR A 181 -7.03 -44.19 -19.67
CA THR A 181 -6.94 -44.68 -21.06
C THR A 181 -7.67 -43.78 -22.08
N GLU A 182 -8.77 -43.12 -21.70
CA GLU A 182 -9.51 -42.21 -22.58
C GLU A 182 -8.67 -41.01 -23.03
N ILE A 183 -7.85 -40.49 -22.12
CA ILE A 183 -6.93 -39.37 -22.38
C ILE A 183 -5.72 -39.90 -23.17
N VAL A 184 -5.18 -41.05 -22.79
CA VAL A 184 -4.05 -41.70 -23.49
C VAL A 184 -4.38 -41.94 -24.97
N ASN A 185 -5.57 -42.42 -25.28
CA ASN A 185 -5.99 -42.69 -26.65
C ASN A 185 -6.13 -41.40 -27.49
N GLN A 186 -6.50 -40.27 -26.88
CA GLN A 186 -6.54 -38.98 -27.56
C GLN A 186 -5.12 -38.49 -27.90
N ILE A 187 -4.18 -38.62 -26.95
CA ILE A 187 -2.77 -38.26 -27.13
C ILE A 187 -2.08 -39.15 -28.18
N SER A 188 -2.36 -40.46 -28.18
CA SER A 188 -1.74 -41.47 -29.05
C SER A 188 -1.89 -41.21 -30.56
N SER A 189 -2.71 -40.24 -30.95
CA SER A 189 -2.99 -39.90 -32.35
C SER A 189 -1.97 -38.94 -32.98
N SER A 190 -1.37 -38.03 -32.20
CA SER A 190 -0.39 -37.03 -32.69
C SER A 190 0.24 -36.16 -31.59
N GLY A 191 -0.05 -36.44 -30.32
CA GLY A 191 0.22 -35.56 -29.20
C GLY A 191 1.23 -36.10 -28.21
N GLN A 192 1.65 -35.25 -27.29
CA GLN A 192 2.58 -35.61 -26.22
C GLN A 192 1.94 -35.43 -24.84
N LEU A 193 2.34 -36.27 -23.89
CA LEU A 193 2.10 -36.05 -22.47
C LEU A 193 3.27 -35.23 -21.91
N VAL A 194 2.99 -34.01 -21.49
CA VAL A 194 4.03 -33.06 -21.08
C VAL A 194 3.72 -32.47 -19.71
N TYR A 195 4.77 -32.26 -18.92
CA TYR A 195 4.73 -31.42 -17.75
C TYR A 195 5.24 -30.02 -18.13
N ARG A 196 4.45 -28.98 -17.84
CA ARG A 196 4.77 -27.60 -18.19
C ARG A 196 4.90 -26.75 -16.93
N GLN A 197 6.06 -26.11 -16.78
CA GLN A 197 6.29 -25.14 -15.72
C GLN A 197 6.97 -23.89 -16.27
N SER A 198 6.24 -22.77 -16.25
CA SER A 198 6.70 -21.47 -16.75
C SER A 198 7.20 -21.52 -18.21
N GLN A 199 8.53 -21.55 -18.43
CA GLN A 199 9.16 -21.60 -19.76
C GLN A 199 9.76 -22.97 -20.08
N GLU A 200 9.77 -23.91 -19.14
CA GLU A 200 10.32 -25.24 -19.33
C GLU A 200 9.19 -26.26 -19.58
N THR A 201 9.47 -27.21 -20.46
CA THR A 201 8.58 -28.33 -20.78
C THR A 201 9.36 -29.62 -20.64
N LEU A 202 8.88 -30.51 -19.78
CA LEU A 202 9.38 -31.86 -19.60
C LEU A 202 8.45 -32.82 -20.34
N VAL A 203 8.97 -33.54 -21.33
CA VAL A 203 8.21 -34.57 -22.04
C VAL A 203 8.19 -35.83 -21.18
N ILE A 204 7.00 -36.24 -20.74
CA ILE A 204 6.80 -37.47 -19.96
C ILE A 204 6.66 -38.65 -20.91
N TRP A 205 5.86 -38.48 -21.96
CA TRP A 205 5.67 -39.48 -23.00
C TRP A 205 5.42 -38.81 -24.35
N ASP A 206 6.05 -39.33 -25.39
CA ASP A 206 6.05 -38.74 -26.74
C ASP A 206 4.86 -39.17 -27.61
N GLY A 207 3.96 -40.02 -27.09
CA GLY A 207 2.80 -40.52 -27.82
C GLY A 207 3.08 -41.75 -28.68
N GLU A 208 4.34 -42.05 -28.97
CA GLU A 208 4.76 -43.09 -29.93
C GLU A 208 5.53 -44.24 -29.26
N CYS A 209 6.28 -43.96 -28.19
CA CYS A 209 7.09 -44.95 -27.51
C CYS A 209 6.22 -45.99 -26.79
N THR A 210 6.49 -47.26 -27.05
CA THR A 210 5.87 -48.37 -26.32
C THR A 210 6.42 -48.42 -24.89
N LEU A 211 5.57 -48.10 -23.92
CA LEU A 211 5.93 -48.15 -22.50
C LEU A 211 5.95 -49.60 -21.97
N PRO A 212 6.85 -49.92 -21.02
CA PRO A 212 6.87 -51.22 -20.36
C PRO A 212 5.59 -51.46 -19.54
N ALA A 213 5.21 -52.72 -19.39
CA ALA A 213 4.10 -53.11 -18.52
C ALA A 213 4.44 -52.82 -17.05
N ALA A 214 3.45 -52.34 -16.29
CA ALA A 214 3.62 -52.07 -14.87
C ALA A 214 3.85 -53.37 -14.07
N PRO A 215 4.76 -53.37 -13.08
CA PRO A 215 4.86 -54.48 -12.13
C PRO A 215 3.63 -54.55 -11.24
N GLU A 216 3.31 -55.75 -10.73
CA GLU A 216 2.11 -56.02 -9.92
C GLU A 216 1.97 -55.09 -8.70
N SER A 217 3.09 -54.67 -8.10
CA SER A 217 3.10 -53.71 -6.99
C SER A 217 2.55 -52.33 -7.37
N ILE A 218 2.84 -51.85 -8.59
CA ILE A 218 2.38 -50.56 -9.09
C ILE A 218 0.92 -50.65 -9.52
N GLU A 219 0.51 -51.76 -10.14
CA GLU A 219 -0.90 -52.03 -10.48
C GLU A 219 -1.80 -51.98 -9.24
N LEU A 220 -1.38 -52.63 -8.15
CA LEU A 220 -2.09 -52.60 -6.87
C LEU A 220 -2.14 -51.19 -6.27
N GLN A 221 -1.05 -50.45 -6.33
CA GLN A 221 -0.97 -49.08 -5.80
C GLN A 221 -1.85 -48.11 -6.58
N ALA A 222 -1.81 -48.18 -7.91
CA ALA A 222 -2.66 -47.36 -8.78
C ALA A 222 -4.14 -47.69 -8.56
N SER A 223 -4.49 -48.97 -8.42
CA SER A 223 -5.87 -49.41 -8.13
C SER A 223 -6.37 -48.98 -6.76
N ALA A 224 -5.49 -48.89 -5.75
CA ALA A 224 -5.84 -48.44 -4.41
C ALA A 224 -6.06 -46.91 -4.33
N THR A 225 -5.57 -46.15 -5.31
CA THR A 225 -5.61 -44.69 -5.31
C THR A 225 -6.80 -44.21 -6.14
N ALA A 226 -7.84 -43.70 -5.50
CA ALA A 226 -9.05 -43.21 -6.18
C ALA A 226 -8.87 -41.85 -6.89
N SER A 227 -7.75 -41.16 -6.64
CA SER A 227 -7.41 -39.86 -7.21
C SER A 227 -6.38 -40.04 -8.33
N PRO A 228 -6.47 -39.29 -9.45
CA PRO A 228 -5.46 -39.33 -10.52
C PRO A 228 -4.10 -38.76 -10.08
N PHE A 229 -4.02 -38.19 -8.88
CA PHE A 229 -2.82 -37.66 -8.25
C PHE A 229 -2.70 -38.11 -6.79
N SER A 230 -1.51 -38.54 -6.39
CA SER A 230 -1.16 -38.83 -4.99
C SER A 230 0.29 -38.43 -4.66
N VAL A 231 0.54 -38.13 -3.39
CA VAL A 231 1.88 -37.82 -2.88
C VAL A 231 2.39 -39.03 -2.10
N ILE A 232 3.55 -39.55 -2.52
CA ILE A 232 4.26 -40.67 -1.91
C ILE A 232 5.47 -40.10 -1.16
N GLY A 233 5.69 -40.55 0.08
CA GLY A 233 6.81 -40.16 0.92
C GLY A 233 7.13 -41.20 1.98
#